data_AF-A0AAV0Y4D1-F1
#
_entry.id   AF-A0AAV0Y4D1-F1
#
_cell.length_a   1.000
_cell.length_b   1.000
_cell.length_c   1.000
_cell.angle_alpha   90.00
_cell.angle_beta   90.00
_cell.angle_gamma   90.00
#
_symmetry.space_group_name_H-M   'P 1'
#
loop_
_entity.id
_entity.type
_entity.pdbx_description
1 polymer ?
#
loop_
_entity_poly.entity_id
_entity_poly.type
_entity_poly.pdbx_seq_one_letter_code
_entity_poly.pdbx_strand_id
1 'polypeptide(L)'
;MAGSIADNASIYKKKPFTYVPPSPPAGLIDSTSYTLDFTTRKFVLVGIDPTDDFQTVIHILTSSRHVKLTTDFLKRIFSLMGNVLSFIQEIPKSYKRNIFLETEFFKLSSMVYVGANVLLIESKPRTGVEFF
;
A
#
# COMPACT_ATOMS: atom_id res chain seq x y z
N MET A 1 -5.26 25.53 36.14
CA MET A 1 -4.08 25.41 35.27
C MET A 1 -4.53 25.55 33.82
N ALA A 2 -4.66 26.77 33.30
CA ALA A 2 -5.19 27.04 31.95
C ALA A 2 -4.29 28.02 31.16
N GLY A 3 -2.98 28.04 31.47
CA GLY A 3 -2.01 28.95 30.86
C GLY A 3 -1.19 28.35 29.71
N SER A 4 -1.14 27.03 29.53
CA SER A 4 -0.15 26.41 28.62
C SER A 4 -0.56 26.30 27.15
N ILE A 5 -1.81 26.62 26.80
CA ILE A 5 -2.30 26.51 25.42
C ILE A 5 -2.12 27.83 24.65
N ALA A 6 -2.12 28.98 25.34
CA ALA A 6 -2.02 30.29 24.71
C ALA A 6 -0.60 30.59 24.17
N ASP A 7 0.45 30.14 24.85
CA ASP A 7 1.84 30.45 24.48
C ASP A 7 2.33 29.78 23.18
N ASN A 8 1.71 28.67 22.77
CA ASN A 8 2.15 27.95 21.56
C ASN A 8 1.47 28.48 20.27
N ALA A 9 0.44 29.33 20.38
CA ALA A 9 -0.28 29.85 19.21
C ALA A 9 0.62 30.67 18.26
N SER A 10 1.68 31.31 18.78
CA SER A 10 2.67 32.04 17.98
C SER A 10 3.66 31.15 17.24
N ILE A 11 3.83 29.89 17.68
CA ILE A 11 4.74 28.91 17.05
C ILE A 11 4.08 28.33 15.80
N TYR A 12 2.78 28.00 15.85
CA TYR A 12 2.04 27.44 14.71
C TYR A 12 1.86 28.40 13.52
N LYS A 13 2.03 29.72 13.74
CA LYS A 13 1.97 30.73 12.66
C LYS A 13 3.29 30.90 11.90
N LYS A 14 4.41 30.34 12.40
CA LYS A 14 5.72 30.49 11.78
C LYS A 14 6.22 29.14 11.25
N LYS A 15 6.20 29.04 9.92
CA LYS A 15 6.76 28.02 9.01
C LYS A 15 5.73 26.98 8.53
N PRO A 16 5.59 26.77 7.20
CA PRO A 16 4.98 25.55 6.71
C PRO A 16 5.86 24.40 7.21
N PHE A 17 5.26 23.38 7.82
CA PHE A 17 5.98 22.17 8.18
C PHE A 17 6.40 21.49 6.88
N THR A 18 7.60 21.81 6.38
CA THR A 18 8.21 21.09 5.27
C THR A 18 8.60 19.72 5.80
N TYR A 19 7.87 18.69 5.38
CA TYR A 19 8.19 17.30 5.72
C TYR A 19 9.59 16.99 5.18
N VAL A 20 10.51 16.67 6.10
CA VAL A 20 11.84 16.18 5.77
C VAL A 20 11.84 14.69 6.09
N PRO A 21 11.92 13.79 5.10
CA PRO A 21 12.00 12.36 5.38
C PRO A 21 13.30 12.07 6.15
N PRO A 22 13.27 11.21 7.19
CA PRO A 22 14.48 10.83 7.91
C PRO A 22 15.45 10.13 6.96
N SER A 23 16.74 10.35 7.16
CA SER A 23 17.78 9.61 6.44
C SER A 23 17.58 8.11 6.70
N PRO A 24 17.56 7.26 5.65
CA PRO A 24 17.39 5.82 5.82
C PRO A 24 18.45 5.28 6.81
N PRO A 25 18.09 4.32 7.69
CA PRO A 25 19.08 3.69 8.56
C PRO A 25 20.23 3.13 7.73
N ALA A 26 21.46 3.47 8.10
CA ALA A 26 22.65 2.98 7.42
C ALA A 26 22.69 1.45 7.49
N GLY A 27 22.63 0.77 6.33
CA GLY A 27 22.78 -0.69 6.27
C GLY A 27 22.02 -1.42 5.17
N LEU A 28 21.54 -0.78 4.10
CA LEU A 28 21.01 -1.49 2.94
C LEU A 28 21.98 -1.31 1.77
N ILE A 29 22.52 -2.43 1.28
CA ILE A 29 23.55 -2.48 0.22
C ILE A 29 23.04 -1.89 -1.11
N ASP A 30 21.72 -1.79 -1.27
CA ASP A 30 21.04 -1.04 -2.32
C ASP A 30 19.62 -0.75 -1.82
N SER A 31 19.25 0.53 -1.65
CA SER A 31 17.88 0.90 -1.26
C SER A 31 17.34 2.01 -2.12
N THR A 32 16.27 1.72 -2.85
CA THR A 32 15.49 2.72 -3.58
C THR A 32 14.30 3.14 -2.72
N SER A 33 14.26 4.41 -2.32
CA SER A 33 13.14 4.96 -1.56
C SER A 33 11.99 5.35 -2.50
N TYR A 34 10.83 4.74 -2.34
CA TYR A 34 9.61 5.14 -3.04
C TYR A 34 8.72 5.95 -2.09
N THR A 35 8.33 7.14 -2.52
CA THR A 35 7.32 7.93 -1.79
C THR A 35 5.95 7.49 -2.28
N LEU A 36 5.15 6.90 -1.38
CA LEU A 36 3.74 6.64 -1.65
C LEU A 36 2.97 7.94 -1.42
N ASP A 37 2.69 8.66 -2.50
CA ASP A 37 1.84 9.85 -2.44
C ASP A 37 0.38 9.41 -2.25
N PHE A 38 -0.08 9.51 -1.01
CA PHE A 38 -1.47 9.28 -0.68
C PHE A 38 -2.21 10.63 -0.73
N THR A 39 -2.76 10.97 -1.89
CA THR A 39 -3.74 12.07 -2.02
C THR A 39 -4.99 11.86 -1.16
N THR A 40 -5.18 10.66 -0.59
CA THR A 40 -6.29 10.25 0.28
C THR A 40 -5.74 9.56 1.53
N ARG A 41 -6.52 9.42 2.62
CA ARG A 41 -6.07 8.75 3.86
C ARG A 41 -5.85 7.24 3.64
N LYS A 42 -4.67 6.86 3.17
CA LYS A 42 -4.20 5.48 3.07
C LYS A 42 -2.98 5.30 3.97
N PHE A 43 -2.86 4.13 4.60
CA PHE A 43 -1.76 3.82 5.50
C PHE A 43 -1.14 2.49 5.08
N VAL A 44 0.19 2.42 5.18
CA VAL A 44 0.93 1.17 5.03
C VAL A 44 1.51 0.82 6.38
N LEU A 45 1.11 -0.32 6.91
CA LEU A 45 1.65 -0.88 8.15
C LEU A 45 2.46 -2.12 7.77
N VAL A 46 3.71 -2.17 8.23
CA VAL A 46 4.55 -3.36 8.12
C VAL A 46 4.76 -3.89 9.52
N GLY A 47 4.47 -5.17 9.73
CA GLY A 47 4.54 -5.77 11.06
C GLY A 47 4.73 -7.28 11.00
N ILE A 48 4.81 -7.89 12.18
CA ILE A 48 4.87 -9.33 12.38
C ILE A 48 3.49 -9.79 12.84
N ASP A 49 2.90 -10.75 12.13
CA ASP A 49 1.57 -11.27 12.46
C ASP A 49 1.67 -12.53 13.34
N PRO A 50 1.32 -12.45 14.64
CA PRO A 50 1.38 -13.61 15.53
C PRO A 50 0.35 -14.69 15.19
N THR A 51 -0.67 -14.38 14.39
CA THR A 51 -1.71 -15.34 13.96
C THR A 51 -1.30 -16.15 12.74
N ASP A 52 -0.19 -15.79 12.12
CA ASP A 52 0.33 -16.36 10.88
C ASP A 52 1.81 -16.72 11.07
N ASP A 53 2.10 -17.50 12.11
CA ASP A 53 3.45 -18.01 12.45
C ASP A 53 4.53 -16.92 12.50
N PHE A 54 4.19 -15.75 13.06
CA PHE A 54 5.09 -14.59 13.14
C PHE A 54 5.68 -14.19 11.79
N GLN A 55 4.93 -14.38 10.70
CA GLN A 55 5.35 -13.92 9.38
C GLN A 55 5.27 -12.40 9.28
N THR A 56 6.19 -11.83 8.51
CA THR A 56 6.12 -10.41 8.15
C THR A 56 4.96 -10.17 7.20
N VAL A 57 4.15 -9.15 7.48
CA VAL A 57 2.96 -8.81 6.70
C VAL A 57 2.92 -7.32 6.43
N ILE A 58 2.36 -6.95 5.28
CA ILE A 58 2.10 -5.56 4.91
C ILE A 58 0.59 -5.36 4.86
N HIS A 59 0.06 -4.49 5.70
CA HIS A 59 -1.32 -4.04 5.60
C HIS A 59 -1.39 -2.73 4.83
N ILE A 60 -2.17 -2.73 3.75
CA ILE A 60 -2.58 -1.50 3.07
C ILE A 60 -3.98 -1.16 3.56
N LEU A 61 -4.09 -0.07 4.32
CA LEU A 61 -5.33 0.45 4.86
C LEU A 61 -5.81 1.62 4.02
N THR A 62 -7.11 1.67 3.79
CA THR A 62 -7.84 2.82 3.25
C THR A 62 -8.99 3.13 4.20
N SER A 63 -9.64 4.29 4.02
CA SER A 63 -10.76 4.71 4.89
C SER A 63 -11.91 3.69 5.02
N SER A 64 -12.09 2.78 4.06
CA SER A 64 -13.22 1.83 4.05
C SER A 64 -12.81 0.36 3.96
N ARG A 65 -11.54 0.07 3.65
CA ARG A 65 -11.08 -1.29 3.32
C ARG A 65 -9.62 -1.47 3.72
N HIS A 66 -9.24 -2.71 3.97
CA HIS A 66 -7.86 -3.09 4.17
C HIS A 66 -7.53 -4.34 3.36
N VAL A 67 -6.26 -4.51 3.02
CA VAL A 67 -5.73 -5.76 2.46
C VAL A 67 -4.45 -6.15 3.20
N LYS A 68 -4.37 -7.41 3.61
CA LYS A 68 -3.16 -8.03 4.16
C LYS A 68 -2.37 -8.65 3.02
N LEU A 69 -1.13 -8.22 2.83
CA LEU A 69 -0.20 -8.78 1.86
C LEU A 69 0.84 -9.62 2.60
N THR A 70 0.91 -10.91 2.27
CA THR A 70 1.91 -11.83 2.81
C THR A 70 3.20 -11.78 2.00
N THR A 71 4.31 -12.20 2.59
CA THR A 71 5.61 -12.31 1.89
C THR A 71 5.53 -13.23 0.67
N ASP A 72 4.81 -14.36 0.76
CA ASP A 72 4.59 -15.26 -0.38
C ASP A 72 3.87 -14.55 -1.52
N PHE A 73 2.82 -13.78 -1.21
CA PHE A 73 2.10 -13.01 -2.22
C PHE A 73 2.99 -11.96 -2.89
N LEU A 74 3.83 -11.25 -2.12
CA LEU A 74 4.78 -10.29 -2.67
C LEU A 74 5.80 -10.94 -3.61
N LYS A 75 6.32 -12.12 -3.25
CA LYS A 75 7.23 -12.90 -4.14
C LYS A 75 6.56 -13.28 -5.45
N ARG A 76 5.29 -13.69 -5.42
CA ARG A 76 4.50 -14.02 -6.62
C ARG A 76 4.22 -12.80 -7.48
N ILE A 77 3.95 -11.63 -6.88
CA ILE A 77 3.83 -10.40 -7.65
C ILE A 77 5.17 -10.06 -8.33
N PHE A 78 6.27 -10.18 -7.59
CA PHE A 78 7.59 -9.88 -8.11
C PHE A 78 7.95 -10.77 -9.32
N SER A 79 7.62 -12.06 -9.29
CA SER A 79 7.84 -12.94 -10.46
C SER A 79 6.99 -12.57 -11.68
N LEU A 80 5.88 -11.86 -11.49
CA LEU A 80 5.00 -11.37 -12.55
C LEU A 80 5.33 -9.93 -12.98
N MET A 81 6.37 -9.31 -12.42
CA MET A 81 6.64 -7.88 -12.58
C MET A 81 6.80 -7.47 -14.05
N GLY A 82 7.43 -8.28 -14.90
CA GLY A 82 7.55 -7.99 -16.34
C GLY A 82 6.19 -7.83 -17.02
N ASN A 83 5.24 -8.73 -16.75
CA ASN A 83 3.88 -8.67 -17.30
C ASN A 83 3.10 -7.48 -16.73
N VAL A 84 3.26 -7.22 -15.44
CA VAL A 84 2.63 -6.10 -14.75
C VAL A 84 3.11 -4.76 -15.30
N LEU A 85 4.41 -4.58 -15.47
CA LEU A 85 5.01 -3.35 -16.00
C LEU A 85 4.61 -3.12 -17.46
N SER A 86 4.64 -4.17 -18.28
CA SER A 86 4.15 -4.09 -19.67
C SER A 86 2.72 -3.56 -19.71
N PHE A 87 1.83 -4.09 -18.87
CA PHE A 87 0.45 -3.63 -18.80
C PHE A 87 0.31 -2.17 -18.34
N ILE A 88 1.03 -1.77 -17.28
CA ILE A 88 0.92 -0.40 -16.75
C ILE A 88 1.40 0.64 -17.78
N GLN A 89 2.37 0.29 -18.62
CA GLN A 89 2.94 1.15 -19.65
C GLN A 89 2.15 1.18 -20.96
N GLU A 90 1.27 0.20 -21.20
CA GLU A 90 0.43 0.17 -22.40
C GLU A 90 -0.55 1.36 -22.43
N ILE A 91 -0.84 1.85 -23.65
CA ILE A 91 -1.90 2.84 -23.86
C ILE A 91 -3.22 2.19 -23.39
N PRO A 92 -3.97 2.81 -22.47
CA PRO A 92 -5.23 2.26 -21.97
C PRO A 92 -6.22 1.99 -23.10
N LYS A 93 -6.41 0.71 -23.45
CA LYS A 93 -7.43 0.26 -24.42
C LYS A 93 -8.73 -0.06 -23.67
N SER A 94 -9.87 0.00 -24.35
CA SER A 94 -11.19 -0.23 -23.73
C SER A 94 -11.24 -1.55 -22.94
N TYR A 95 -11.54 -1.45 -21.65
CA TYR A 95 -12.00 -2.45 -20.69
C TYR A 95 -11.69 -3.93 -21.01
N LYS A 96 -10.41 -4.31 -20.97
CA LYS A 96 -10.02 -5.73 -20.89
C LYS A 96 -9.42 -6.02 -19.51
N ARG A 97 -10.23 -6.64 -18.64
CA ARG A 97 -9.78 -7.14 -17.33
C ARG A 97 -8.94 -8.39 -17.55
N ASN A 98 -7.63 -8.31 -17.30
CA ASN A 98 -6.75 -9.47 -17.30
C ASN A 98 -6.52 -9.94 -15.87
N ILE A 99 -6.47 -11.26 -15.67
CA ILE A 99 -6.11 -11.86 -14.39
C ILE A 99 -4.65 -12.27 -14.48
N PHE A 100 -3.80 -11.71 -13.62
CA PHE A 100 -2.37 -12.03 -13.57
C PHE A 100 -2.08 -13.19 -12.62
N LEU A 101 -2.80 -13.23 -11.50
CA LEU A 101 -2.64 -14.23 -10.47
C LEU A 101 -3.99 -14.45 -9.78
N GLU A 102 -4.36 -15.70 -9.61
CA GLU A 102 -5.50 -16.08 -8.79
C GLU A 102 -5.11 -17.27 -7.93
N THR A 103 -5.20 -17.09 -6.62
CA THR A 103 -4.99 -18.13 -5.61
C THR A 103 -6.28 -18.31 -4.81
N GLU A 104 -6.23 -19.21 -3.84
CA GLU A 104 -7.33 -19.39 -2.86
C GLU A 104 -7.56 -18.13 -2.04
N PHE A 105 -6.50 -17.37 -1.71
CA PHE A 105 -6.56 -16.23 -0.80
C PHE A 105 -6.53 -14.87 -1.50
N PHE A 106 -6.01 -14.80 -2.73
CA PHE A 106 -5.79 -13.53 -3.41
C PHE A 106 -6.11 -13.58 -4.89
N LYS A 107 -6.47 -12.43 -5.43
CA LYS A 107 -6.58 -12.20 -6.87
C LYS A 107 -5.90 -10.90 -7.24
N LEU A 108 -4.98 -10.98 -8.21
CA LEU A 108 -4.35 -9.84 -8.86
C LEU A 108 -4.89 -9.74 -10.28
N SER A 109 -5.56 -8.62 -10.58
CA SER A 109 -6.10 -8.36 -11.91
C SER A 109 -5.80 -6.94 -12.37
N SER A 110 -5.91 -6.68 -13.66
CA SER A 110 -5.91 -5.32 -14.20
C SER A 110 -7.31 -4.80 -14.42
N MET A 111 -7.47 -3.49 -14.33
CA MET A 111 -8.61 -2.79 -14.93
C MET A 111 -8.17 -1.42 -15.45
N VAL A 112 -9.03 -0.78 -16.24
CA VAL A 112 -8.88 0.63 -16.58
C VAL A 112 -9.78 1.42 -15.64
N TYR A 113 -9.20 2.36 -14.89
CA TYR A 113 -9.92 3.23 -13.97
C TYR A 113 -9.53 4.68 -14.22
N VAL A 114 -10.53 5.54 -14.47
CA VAL A 114 -10.33 6.98 -14.76
C VAL A 114 -9.27 7.19 -15.86
N GLY A 115 -9.35 6.40 -16.93
CA GLY A 115 -8.44 6.50 -18.07
C GLY A 115 -7.01 6.00 -17.82
N ALA A 116 -6.73 5.36 -16.68
CA ALA A 116 -5.42 4.79 -16.37
C ALA A 116 -5.49 3.27 -16.18
N ASN A 117 -4.43 2.57 -16.58
CA ASN A 117 -4.23 1.16 -16.29
C ASN A 117 -3.87 0.99 -14.82
N VAL A 118 -4.70 0.26 -14.06
CA VAL A 118 -4.51 0.03 -12.63
C VAL A 118 -4.49 -1.45 -12.31
N LEU A 119 -3.74 -1.82 -11.27
CA LEU A 119 -3.80 -3.14 -10.66
C LEU A 119 -4.82 -3.15 -9.53
N LEU A 120 -5.61 -4.22 -9.49
CA LEU A 120 -6.56 -4.51 -8.44
C LEU A 120 -6.09 -5.75 -7.70
N ILE A 121 -5.89 -5.60 -6.39
CA ILE A 121 -5.62 -6.68 -5.46
C ILE A 121 -6.89 -6.92 -4.64
N GLU A 122 -7.42 -8.14 -4.71
CA GLU A 122 -8.57 -8.58 -3.93
C GLU A 122 -8.11 -9.68 -2.98
N SER A 123 -8.35 -9.50 -1.68
CA SER A 123 -8.29 -10.60 -0.72
C SER A 123 -9.60 -11.37 -0.77
N LYS A 124 -9.52 -12.69 -0.95
CA LYS A 124 -10.67 -13.58 -0.81
C LYS A 124 -10.81 -13.90 0.68
N PRO A 125 -11.98 -13.64 1.30
CA PRO A 125 -12.21 -14.12 2.65
C PRO A 125 -12.08 -15.65 2.62
N ARG A 126 -11.36 -16.22 3.60
CA ARG A 126 -11.51 -17.64 3.89
C ARG A 126 -12.99 -17.85 4.17
N THR A 127 -13.64 -18.72 3.42
CA THR A 127 -15.03 -19.10 3.62
C THR A 127 -15.25 -19.36 5.11
N GLY A 128 -15.98 -18.48 5.80
CA GLY A 128 -16.33 -18.63 7.21
C GLY A 128 -15.85 -17.56 8.21
N VAL A 129 -15.15 -16.49 7.82
CA VAL A 129 -14.88 -15.38 8.77
C VAL A 129 -15.12 -14.02 8.14
N GLU A 130 -16.35 -13.54 8.27
CA GLU A 130 -16.71 -12.13 8.13
C GLU A 130 -16.30 -11.41 9.42
N PHE A 131 -15.43 -10.41 9.34
CA PHE A 131 -15.23 -9.46 10.43
C PHE A 131 -15.97 -8.17 10.07
N PHE A 132 -16.93 -7.81 10.93
CA PHE A 132 -17.68 -6.54 10.93
C PHE A 132 -16.76 -5.34 11.20
#